data_AF-A0A8H4X3L4-F1
#
_entry.id   AF-A0A8H4X3L4-F1
#
_cell.length_a   1.000
_cell.length_b   1.000
_cell.length_c   1.000
_cell.angle_alpha   90.00
_cell.angle_beta   90.00
_cell.angle_gamma   90.00
#
_symmetry.space_group_name_H-M   'P 1'
#
loop_
_entity.id
_entity.type
_entity.pdbx_description
1 polymer ?
#
loop_
_entity_poly.entity_id
_entity_poly.type
_entity_poly.pdbx_seq_one_letter_code
_entity_poly.pdbx_strand_id
1 'polypeptide(L)'
;MWVAGAKAQSGRLTTYATVFNTPAPVKDENTVCVIEALQESTSLSQWRLDFTDLGTYEPFSVNFTPVDEDVTITMRLRCTAGKKVTFSVGLDDVSLYDIGPKLVG
;
A
#
# COMPACT_ATOMS: atom_id res chain seq x y z
N MET A 1 -35.54 -23.47 1.48
CA MET A 1 -34.55 -23.16 0.45
C MET A 1 -33.70 -22.02 0.99
N TRP A 2 -32.50 -22.31 1.50
CA TRP A 2 -31.58 -21.30 2.01
C TRP A 2 -30.77 -20.78 0.82
N VAL A 3 -30.92 -19.50 0.48
CA VAL A 3 -30.02 -18.85 -0.47
C VAL A 3 -28.73 -18.59 0.30
N ALA A 4 -27.65 -19.27 -0.08
CA ALA A 4 -26.33 -18.93 0.43
C ALA A 4 -26.03 -17.49 -0.04
N GLY A 5 -26.04 -16.54 0.90
CA GLY A 5 -25.58 -15.19 0.62
C GLY A 5 -24.14 -15.26 0.13
N ALA A 6 -23.83 -14.54 -0.94
CA ALA A 6 -22.47 -14.40 -1.43
C ALA A 6 -21.58 -13.94 -0.26
N LYS A 7 -20.67 -14.80 0.19
CA LYS A 7 -19.71 -14.42 1.23
C LYS A 7 -18.78 -13.39 0.60
N ALA A 8 -18.74 -12.19 1.15
CA ALA A 8 -17.74 -11.21 0.75
C ALA A 8 -16.35 -11.84 0.89
N GLN A 9 -15.59 -11.88 -0.21
CA GLN A 9 -14.25 -12.43 -0.24
C GLN A 9 -13.28 -11.42 0.39
N SER A 10 -12.21 -11.89 1.01
CA SER A 10 -11.16 -11.05 1.56
C SER A 10 -9.90 -11.20 0.72
N GLY A 11 -9.27 -10.08 0.39
CA GLY A 11 -7.98 -10.02 -0.29
C GLY A 11 -6.86 -9.65 0.66
N ARG A 12 -5.62 -9.96 0.28
CA ARG A 12 -4.40 -9.48 0.90
C ARG A 12 -3.45 -8.94 -0.14
N LEU A 13 -3.01 -7.71 0.06
CA LEU A 13 -1.92 -7.08 -0.67
C LEU A 13 -0.65 -7.12 0.19
N THR A 14 0.47 -7.52 -0.41
CA THR A 14 1.80 -7.44 0.19
C THR A 14 2.78 -6.80 -0.79
N THR A 15 3.78 -6.10 -0.27
CA THR A 15 4.90 -5.53 -1.04
C THR A 15 6.04 -5.23 -0.08
N TYR A 16 7.25 -5.09 -0.60
CA TYR A 16 8.36 -4.48 0.11
C TYR A 16 8.70 -3.15 -0.54
N ALA A 17 9.13 -2.17 0.26
CA ALA A 17 9.63 -0.92 -0.29
C ALA A 17 10.87 -0.42 0.44
N THR A 18 11.67 0.37 -0.26
CA THR A 18 12.84 1.05 0.30
C THR A 18 12.97 2.45 -0.27
N VAL A 19 13.54 3.38 0.50
CA VAL A 19 14.08 4.63 -0.03
C VAL A 19 15.56 4.40 -0.30
N PHE A 20 16.00 4.53 -1.55
CA PHE A 20 17.42 4.36 -1.84
C PHE A 20 18.23 5.58 -1.38
N ASN A 21 19.51 5.33 -1.11
CA ASN A 21 20.48 6.37 -0.79
C ASN A 21 20.91 7.22 -2.00
N THR A 22 20.53 6.83 -3.23
CA THR A 22 20.96 7.48 -4.48
C THR A 22 19.77 7.74 -5.43
N PRO A 23 19.47 9.00 -5.80
CA PRO A 23 20.09 10.22 -5.29
C PRO A 23 19.88 10.36 -3.77
N ALA A 24 20.78 11.09 -3.10
CA ALA A 24 20.63 11.37 -1.67
C ALA A 24 19.24 12.00 -1.42
N PRO A 25 18.40 11.42 -0.53
CA PRO A 25 17.08 11.95 -0.30
C PRO A 25 17.10 13.39 0.24
N VAL A 26 16.31 14.26 -0.38
CA VAL A 26 16.10 15.65 0.05
C VAL A 26 14.63 15.84 0.39
N LYS A 27 14.35 16.20 1.64
CA LYS A 27 13.01 16.56 2.13
C LYS A 27 13.12 17.50 3.34
N ASP A 28 12.11 18.37 3.54
CA ASP A 28 11.99 19.08 4.82
C ASP A 28 11.71 18.07 5.96
N GLU A 29 12.08 18.43 7.19
CA GLU A 29 11.90 17.59 8.38
C GLU A 29 10.44 17.13 8.55
N ASN A 30 9.49 18.05 8.40
CA ASN A 30 8.04 17.78 8.54
C ASN A 30 7.40 17.16 7.29
N THR A 31 8.17 16.86 6.24
CA THR A 31 7.64 16.17 5.06
C THR A 31 7.50 14.68 5.37
N VAL A 32 6.27 14.19 5.26
CA VAL A 32 5.92 12.77 5.35
C VAL A 32 5.67 12.28 3.93
N CYS A 33 6.29 11.17 3.57
CA CYS A 33 6.01 10.46 2.33
C CYS A 33 5.48 9.05 2.65
N VAL A 34 4.49 8.61 1.88
CA VAL A 34 3.82 7.33 2.03
C VAL A 34 3.69 6.63 0.68
N ILE A 35 3.66 5.31 0.70
CA ILE A 35 3.03 4.51 -0.35
C ILE A 35 1.58 4.29 0.08
N GLU A 36 0.65 4.72 -0.75
CA GLU A 36 -0.78 4.52 -0.55
C GLU A 36 -1.29 3.42 -1.48
N ALA A 37 -2.05 2.48 -0.93
CA ALA A 37 -2.79 1.48 -1.68
C ALA A 37 -4.27 1.86 -1.73
N LEU A 38 -4.83 1.86 -2.94
CA LEU A 38 -6.22 2.21 -3.21
C LEU A 38 -6.91 1.11 -4.01
N GLN A 39 -8.19 0.90 -3.74
CA GLN A 39 -9.11 0.32 -4.73
C GLN A 39 -10.01 1.46 -5.21
N GLU A 40 -9.88 1.80 -6.49
CA GLU A 40 -10.48 3.03 -7.07
C GLU A 40 -10.06 4.30 -6.29
N SER A 41 -11.02 4.92 -5.59
CA SER A 41 -10.81 6.09 -4.74
C SER A 41 -10.75 5.75 -3.23
N THR A 42 -11.02 4.50 -2.86
CA THR A 42 -11.06 4.04 -1.47
C THR A 42 -9.64 3.70 -1.01
N SER A 43 -9.17 4.34 0.06
CA SER A 43 -7.88 4.02 0.66
C SER A 43 -7.96 2.71 1.44
N LEU A 44 -7.13 1.74 1.03
CA LEU A 44 -6.97 0.47 1.74
C LEU A 44 -5.92 0.61 2.84
N SER A 45 -4.79 1.25 2.53
CA SER A 45 -3.71 1.48 3.47
C SER A 45 -2.77 2.61 3.02
N GLN A 46 -2.02 3.13 3.98
CA GLN A 46 -0.93 4.08 3.76
C GLN A 46 0.26 3.67 4.62
N TRP A 47 1.40 3.43 4.00
CA TRP A 47 2.64 3.04 4.67
C TRP A 47 3.66 4.16 4.57
N ARG A 48 4.13 4.66 5.72
CA ARG A 48 5.18 5.67 5.77
C ARG A 48 6.49 5.08 5.27
N LEU A 49 7.17 5.81 4.39
CA LEU A 49 8.52 5.49 3.97
C LEU A 49 9.52 5.85 5.06
N ASP A 50 10.49 4.97 5.30
CA ASP A 50 11.58 5.22 6.24
C ASP A 50 12.73 5.96 5.54
N PHE A 51 13.09 7.12 6.08
CA PHE A 51 14.23 7.93 5.61
C PHE A 51 15.43 7.85 6.57
N THR A 52 15.33 7.05 7.63
CA THR A 52 16.37 6.80 8.63
C THR A 52 17.14 5.52 8.36
N ASP A 53 16.54 4.56 7.65
CA ASP A 53 17.16 3.31 7.21
C ASP A 53 17.10 3.16 5.67
N LEU A 54 18.06 3.78 4.98
CA LEU A 54 18.07 3.87 3.51
C LEU A 54 18.63 2.59 2.87
N GLY A 55 18.00 2.14 1.79
CA GLY A 55 18.40 0.95 1.04
C GLY A 55 17.96 -0.38 1.66
N THR A 56 17.33 -0.33 2.84
CA THR A 56 16.71 -1.49 3.49
C THR A 56 15.26 -1.63 3.03
N TYR A 57 14.87 -2.82 2.58
CA TYR A 57 13.51 -3.12 2.16
C TYR A 57 12.64 -3.50 3.35
N GLU A 58 11.58 -2.72 3.60
CA GLU A 58 10.62 -2.94 4.67
C GLU A 58 9.35 -3.62 4.14
N PRO A 59 8.79 -4.61 4.86
CA PRO A 59 7.57 -5.30 4.45
C PRO A 59 6.31 -4.48 4.76
N PHE A 60 5.39 -4.45 3.80
CA PHE A 60 4.07 -3.87 3.96
C PHE A 60 2.97 -4.87 3.60
N SER A 61 1.87 -4.84 4.35
CA SER A 61 0.70 -5.63 4.01
C SER A 61 -0.60 -5.01 4.49
N VAL A 62 -1.69 -5.31 3.78
CA VAL A 62 -3.05 -4.99 4.19
C VAL A 62 -4.01 -6.08 3.75
N ASN A 63 -4.89 -6.49 4.66
CA ASN A 63 -6.06 -7.29 4.33
C ASN A 63 -7.22 -6.35 4.01
N PHE A 64 -7.96 -6.63 2.95
CA PHE A 64 -9.09 -5.80 2.52
C PHE A 64 -10.28 -6.65 2.06
N THR A 65 -11.44 -6.03 1.96
CA THR A 65 -12.61 -6.62 1.29
C THR A 65 -12.75 -5.90 -0.06
N PRO A 66 -12.68 -6.59 -1.20
CA PRO A 66 -12.93 -5.98 -2.49
C PRO A 66 -14.31 -5.31 -2.53
N VAL A 67 -14.38 -4.13 -3.14
CA VAL A 67 -15.66 -3.42 -3.35
C VAL A 67 -16.37 -3.83 -4.64
N ASP A 68 -15.67 -4.53 -5.53
CA ASP A 68 -16.14 -5.03 -6.83
C ASP A 68 -15.54 -6.42 -7.08
N GLU A 69 -16.15 -7.19 -8.00
CA GLU A 69 -15.67 -8.47 -8.50
C GLU A 69 -14.33 -8.32 -9.22
N ASP A 70 -14.17 -7.24 -10.00
CA ASP A 70 -12.91 -6.88 -10.64
C ASP A 70 -12.04 -6.02 -9.71
N VAL A 71 -10.86 -6.55 -9.34
CA VAL A 71 -9.97 -5.88 -8.39
C VAL A 71 -8.83 -5.17 -9.13
N THR A 72 -8.90 -3.85 -9.18
CA THR A 72 -7.76 -3.00 -9.56
C THR A 72 -7.20 -2.30 -8.33
N ILE A 73 -5.93 -2.57 -8.02
CA ILE A 73 -5.20 -1.88 -6.96
C ILE A 73 -4.29 -0.82 -7.58
N THR A 74 -4.41 0.41 -7.10
CA THR A 74 -3.47 1.49 -7.41
C THR A 74 -2.51 1.68 -6.25
N MET A 75 -1.21 1.57 -6.52
CA MET A 75 -0.16 1.98 -5.59
C MET A 75 0.36 3.36 -5.96
N ARG A 76 0.34 4.28 -5.00
CA ARG A 76 0.63 5.70 -5.24
C ARG A 76 1.63 6.22 -4.22
N LEU A 77 2.74 6.78 -4.70
CA LEU A 77 3.64 7.57 -3.87
C LEU A 77 3.00 8.95 -3.60
N ARG A 78 2.88 9.33 -2.33
CA ARG A 78 2.43 10.67 -1.91
C ARG A 78 3.35 11.26 -0.87
N CYS A 79 3.56 12.56 -0.93
CA CYS A 79 4.22 13.33 0.11
C CYS A 79 3.34 14.48 0.58
N THR A 80 3.64 15.08 1.74
CA THR A 80 2.95 16.26 2.28
C THR A 80 2.76 17.33 1.18
N ALA A 81 1.52 17.80 1.01
CA ALA A 81 1.17 18.74 -0.04
C ALA A 81 2.00 20.03 0.02
N GLY A 82 2.41 20.53 -1.15
CA GLY A 82 3.21 21.75 -1.27
C GLY A 82 4.69 21.60 -0.89
N LYS A 83 5.13 20.42 -0.46
CA LYS A 83 6.55 20.15 -0.15
C LYS A 83 7.29 19.61 -1.36
N LYS A 84 8.47 20.15 -1.63
CA LYS A 84 9.39 19.64 -2.64
C LYS A 84 10.23 18.52 -2.03
N VAL A 85 10.40 17.45 -2.78
CA VAL A 85 11.18 16.28 -2.39
C VAL A 85 12.01 15.79 -3.56
N THR A 86 13.12 15.13 -3.29
CA THR A 86 13.91 14.40 -4.29
C THR A 86 14.43 13.14 -3.64
N PHE A 87 14.02 11.98 -4.13
CA PHE A 87 14.50 10.67 -3.69
C PHE A 87 14.10 9.63 -4.75
N SER A 88 14.66 8.43 -4.64
CA SER A 88 14.23 7.25 -5.38
C SER A 88 13.61 6.25 -4.41
N VAL A 89 12.57 5.57 -4.86
CA VAL A 89 11.87 4.54 -4.08
C VAL A 89 11.87 3.24 -4.89
N GLY A 90 12.22 2.14 -4.22
CA GLY A 90 12.07 0.80 -4.74
C GLY A 90 10.78 0.20 -4.21
N LEU A 91 10.08 -0.53 -5.07
CA LEU A 91 8.91 -1.35 -4.75
C LEU A 91 9.17 -2.73 -5.33
N ASP A 92 9.09 -3.77 -4.51
CA ASP A 92 9.38 -5.13 -4.93
C ASP A 92 8.41 -6.14 -4.28
N ASP A 93 8.41 -7.36 -4.81
CA ASP A 93 7.62 -8.50 -4.35
C ASP A 93 6.12 -8.18 -4.17
N VAL A 94 5.56 -7.36 -5.07
CA VAL A 94 4.14 -7.00 -5.06
C VAL A 94 3.31 -8.24 -5.33
N SER A 95 2.46 -8.59 -4.36
CA SER A 95 1.61 -9.76 -4.47
C SER A 95 0.20 -9.50 -3.97
N LEU A 96 -0.77 -10.10 -4.66
CA LEU A 96 -2.20 -10.00 -4.36
C LEU A 96 -2.79 -11.40 -4.26
N TYR A 97 -3.42 -11.71 -3.14
CA TYR A 97 -3.96 -13.05 -2.87
C TYR A 97 -5.39 -12.97 -2.34
N ASP A 98 -6.21 -13.96 -2.69
CA ASP A 98 -7.44 -14.28 -1.97
C ASP A 98 -7.08 -14.96 -0.63
N ILE A 99 -7.64 -14.45 0.46
CA ILE A 99 -7.46 -15.00 1.81
C ILE A 99 -8.74 -15.63 2.37
N GLY A 100 -9.70 -15.91 1.49
CA GLY A 100 -10.93 -16.62 1.79
C GLY A 100 -12.08 -15.72 2.23
N PRO A 101 -13.18 -16.30 2.72
CA PRO A 101 -14.38 -15.54 3.05
C PRO A 101 -14.16 -14.65 4.28
N LYS A 102 -14.68 -13.43 4.23
CA LYS A 102 -14.81 -12.57 5.40
C LYS A 102 -15.70 -13.26 6.43
N LEU A 103 -15.15 -13.56 7.60
CA LEU A 103 -15.93 -14.04 8.73
C LEU A 103 -16.66 -12.84 9.34
N VAL A 104 -17.92 -12.64 8.95
CA VAL A 104 -18.85 -11.77 9.68
C VAL A 104 -19.35 -12.54 10.90
N GLY A 105 -19.00 -12.04 12.09
CA GLY A 105 -19.60 -12.43 13.36
C GLY A 105 -20.86 -11.65 13.64
#